data_AF-A0A2E6IR96-F1
#
_entry.id   AF-A0A2E6IR96-F1
#
_cell.length_a   1.000
_cell.length_b   1.000
_cell.length_c   1.000
_cell.angle_alpha   90.00
_cell.angle_beta   90.00
_cell.angle_gamma   90.00
#
_symmetry.space_group_name_H-M   'P 1'
#
loop_
_entity.id
_entity.type
_entity.pdbx_description
1 polymer ?
#
loop_
_entity_poly.entity_id
_entity_poly.type
_entity_poly.pdbx_seq_one_letter_code
_entity_poly.pdbx_strand_id
1 'polypeptide(L)'
;MRLAPALLSLALLAACADPYPRADLSAVDKAAPYPELIPAEAVRARVPEARATPETQSALDARAERLRARAAALRRPVIDDAARERMQDDMDGMDG
;
A
#
# COMPACT_ATOMS: atom_id res chain seq x y z
N MET A 1 -9.64 15.16 16.90
CA MET A 1 -8.79 14.36 15.98
C MET A 1 -9.10 12.84 16.00
N ARG A 2 -10.20 12.38 16.63
CA ARG A 2 -10.58 10.95 16.68
C ARG A 2 -11.41 10.44 15.49
N LEU A 3 -11.82 11.36 14.60
CA LEU A 3 -12.59 11.04 13.39
C LEU A 3 -11.72 10.46 12.27
N ALA A 4 -10.43 10.79 12.26
CA ALA A 4 -9.48 10.33 11.25
C ALA A 4 -9.34 8.79 11.18
N PRO A 5 -9.18 8.04 12.29
CA PRO A 5 -9.10 6.58 12.22
C PRO A 5 -10.43 5.94 11.81
N ALA A 6 -11.57 6.50 12.21
CA ALA A 6 -12.89 5.99 11.82
C ALA A 6 -13.12 6.15 10.30
N LEU A 7 -12.76 7.31 9.74
CA LEU A 7 -12.84 7.57 8.30
C LEU A 7 -11.88 6.68 7.50
N LEU A 8 -10.68 6.43 8.01
CA LEU A 8 -9.70 5.54 7.37
C LEU A 8 -10.22 4.10 7.31
N SER A 9 -10.75 3.56 8.41
CA SER A 9 -11.34 2.23 8.44
C SER A 9 -12.49 2.09 7.45
N LEU A 10 -13.37 3.10 7.36
CA LEU A 10 -14.48 3.10 6.40
C LEU A 10 -14.00 3.11 4.94
N ALA A 11 -12.95 3.88 4.65
CA ALA A 11 -12.35 3.94 3.31
C ALA A 11 -11.69 2.60 2.90
N LEU A 12 -11.05 1.89 3.85
CA LEU A 12 -10.47 0.57 3.57
C LEU A 12 -11.55 -0.48 3.24
N LEU A 13 -12.71 -0.43 3.92
CA LEU A 13 -13.82 -1.33 3.61
C LEU A 13 -14.43 -1.02 2.23
N ALA A 14 -14.56 0.26 1.87
CA ALA A 14 -15.06 0.66 0.57
C ALA A 14 -14.11 0.28 -0.59
N ALA A 15 -12.81 0.21 -0.35
CA ALA A 15 -11.82 -0.21 -1.35
C ALA A 15 -11.90 -1.72 -1.70
N CYS A 16 -12.55 -2.53 -0.86
CA CYS A 16 -12.83 -3.94 -1.14
C CYS A 16 -14.14 -4.15 -1.92
N ALA A 17 -14.89 -3.08 -2.23
CA ALA A 17 -16.03 -3.17 -3.12
C ALA A 17 -15.58 -3.44 -4.56
N ASP A 18 -16.39 -4.18 -5.30
CA ASP A 18 -16.12 -4.59 -6.69
C ASP A 18 -15.74 -3.36 -7.54
N PRO A 19 -14.49 -3.27 -8.03
CA PRO A 19 -14.02 -2.10 -8.77
C PRO A 19 -14.58 -2.07 -10.20
N TYR A 20 -15.20 -3.17 -10.64
CA TYR A 20 -15.75 -3.27 -11.97
C TYR A 20 -17.16 -2.69 -11.99
N PRO A 21 -17.43 -1.63 -12.79
CA PRO A 21 -18.80 -1.24 -13.06
C PRO A 21 -19.49 -2.45 -13.67
N ARG A 22 -20.53 -2.97 -13.00
CA ARG A 22 -21.40 -3.97 -13.62
C ARG A 22 -22.00 -3.32 -14.85
N ALA A 23 -21.55 -3.77 -16.03
CA ALA A 23 -22.15 -3.32 -17.26
C ALA A 23 -23.62 -3.75 -17.25
N ASP A 24 -24.53 -2.80 -17.36
CA ASP A 24 -25.94 -3.08 -17.62
C ASP A 24 -26.06 -3.59 -19.05
N LEU A 25 -25.79 -4.88 -19.23
CA LEU A 25 -25.88 -5.56 -20.51
C LEU A 25 -27.35 -5.58 -20.95
N SER A 26 -27.60 -5.17 -22.19
CA SER A 26 -28.92 -5.28 -22.81
C SER A 26 -29.31 -6.76 -22.96
N ALA A 27 -30.60 -7.02 -23.22
CA ALA A 27 -31.06 -8.38 -23.51
C ALA A 27 -30.36 -8.98 -24.74
N VAL A 28 -29.98 -8.13 -25.71
CA VAL A 28 -29.25 -8.54 -26.91
C VAL A 28 -27.81 -8.93 -26.55
N ASP A 29 -27.13 -8.16 -25.71
CA ASP A 29 -25.75 -8.45 -25.29
C ASP A 29 -25.66 -9.77 -24.50
N LYS A 30 -26.68 -10.07 -23.68
CA LYS A 30 -26.76 -11.34 -22.93
C LYS A 30 -27.02 -12.55 -23.82
N ALA A 31 -27.67 -12.34 -24.96
CA ALA A 31 -27.96 -13.38 -25.94
C ALA A 31 -26.85 -13.55 -26.98
N ALA A 32 -25.82 -12.69 -26.97
CA ALA A 32 -24.71 -12.78 -27.90
C ALA A 32 -23.92 -14.10 -27.67
N PRO A 33 -23.46 -14.76 -28.74
CA PRO A 33 -22.57 -15.92 -28.63
C PRO A 33 -21.33 -15.56 -27.83
N TYR A 34 -20.80 -16.55 -27.10
CA TYR A 34 -19.53 -16.38 -26.40
C TYR A 34 -18.42 -16.08 -27.41
N PRO A 35 -17.55 -15.09 -27.14
CA PRO A 35 -16.50 -14.72 -28.08
C PRO A 35 -15.45 -15.82 -28.21
N GLU A 36 -14.85 -15.90 -29.38
CA GLU A 36 -13.68 -16.77 -29.58
C GLU A 36 -12.49 -16.20 -28.79
N LEU A 37 -11.98 -17.00 -27.85
CA LEU A 37 -10.85 -16.60 -27.02
C LEU A 37 -9.56 -16.70 -27.81
N ILE A 38 -8.85 -15.57 -27.93
CA ILE A 38 -7.51 -15.55 -28.49
C ILE A 38 -6.49 -16.03 -27.44
N PRO A 39 -5.43 -16.76 -27.85
CA PRO A 39 -4.37 -17.17 -26.93
C PRO A 39 -3.71 -15.98 -26.23
N ALA A 40 -3.41 -16.12 -24.94
CA ALA A 40 -2.85 -15.04 -24.13
C ALA A 40 -1.49 -14.57 -24.66
N GLU A 41 -0.72 -15.48 -25.26
CA GLU A 41 0.58 -15.29 -25.88
C GLU A 41 0.47 -14.34 -27.08
N ALA A 42 -0.60 -14.47 -27.87
CA ALA A 42 -0.87 -13.59 -29.01
C ALA A 42 -1.20 -12.16 -28.56
N VAL A 43 -1.81 -12.01 -27.39
CA VAL A 43 -2.02 -10.70 -26.76
C VAL A 43 -0.70 -10.13 -26.25
N ARG A 44 0.05 -10.91 -25.45
CA ARG A 44 1.30 -10.47 -24.84
C ARG A 44 2.37 -10.08 -25.87
N ALA A 45 2.45 -10.79 -26.99
CA ALA A 45 3.39 -10.46 -28.08
C ALA A 45 3.14 -9.08 -28.69
N ARG A 46 1.94 -8.52 -28.55
CA ARG A 46 1.55 -7.20 -29.09
C ARG A 46 1.67 -6.08 -28.07
N VAL A 47 1.85 -6.41 -26.79
CA VAL A 47 2.02 -5.43 -25.72
C VAL A 47 3.52 -5.10 -25.64
N PRO A 48 3.92 -3.83 -25.83
CA PRO A 48 5.31 -3.45 -25.64
C PRO A 48 5.73 -3.73 -24.19
N GLU A 49 6.98 -4.13 -23.99
CA GLU A 49 7.51 -4.30 -22.64
C GLU A 49 7.30 -3.02 -21.82
N ALA A 50 6.72 -3.18 -20.63
CA ALA A 50 6.56 -2.08 -19.70
C ALA A 50 7.95 -1.60 -19.27
N ARG A 51 8.27 -0.35 -19.62
CA ARG A 51 9.51 0.32 -19.18
C ARG A 51 9.15 1.46 -18.25
N ALA A 52 9.97 1.64 -17.22
CA ALA A 52 9.87 2.81 -16.38
C ALA A 52 10.11 4.06 -17.22
N THR A 53 9.15 4.98 -17.22
CA THR A 53 9.35 6.32 -17.78
C THR A 53 10.14 7.17 -16.79
N PRO A 54 10.79 8.26 -17.21
CA PRO A 54 11.47 9.18 -16.29
C PRO A 54 10.57 9.67 -15.14
N GLU A 55 9.29 9.92 -15.43
CA GLU A 55 8.29 10.33 -14.44
C GLU A 55 8.06 9.19 -13.42
N THR A 56 7.86 7.97 -13.90
CA THR A 56 7.65 6.79 -13.04
C THR A 56 8.88 6.53 -12.17
N GLN A 57 10.08 6.68 -12.74
CA GLN A 57 11.33 6.52 -12.01
C GLN A 57 11.43 7.53 -10.86
N SER A 58 11.21 8.82 -11.14
CA SER A 58 11.25 9.87 -10.11
C SER A 58 10.25 9.64 -8.97
N ALA A 59 9.05 9.14 -9.28
CA ALA A 59 8.03 8.81 -8.30
C ALA A 59 8.44 7.63 -7.41
N LEU A 60 9.08 6.62 -7.99
CA LEU A 60 9.63 5.47 -7.26
C LEU A 60 10.79 5.88 -6.35
N ASP A 61 11.70 6.72 -6.83
CA ASP A 61 12.84 7.22 -6.04
C ASP A 61 12.37 8.02 -4.84
N ALA A 62 11.43 8.96 -5.05
CA ALA A 62 10.83 9.74 -3.97
C ALA A 62 10.12 8.84 -2.93
N ARG A 63 9.45 7.77 -3.38
CA ARG A 63 8.82 6.81 -2.48
C ARG A 63 9.85 6.01 -1.69
N ALA A 64 10.93 5.58 -2.34
CA ALA A 64 12.02 4.85 -1.70
C ALA A 64 12.68 5.69 -0.59
N GLU A 65 12.96 6.96 -0.86
CA GLU A 65 13.51 7.88 0.15
C GLU A 65 12.60 8.04 1.36
N ARG A 66 11.29 8.23 1.15
CA ARG A 66 10.33 8.31 2.27
C ARG A 66 10.30 7.03 3.10
N LEU A 67 10.40 5.86 2.45
CA LEU A 67 10.43 4.57 3.16
C LEU A 67 11.72 4.40 3.96
N ARG A 68 12.87 4.79 3.41
CA ARG A 68 14.16 4.77 4.12
C ARG A 68 14.14 5.68 5.33
N ALA A 69 13.64 6.91 5.18
CA ALA A 69 13.50 7.86 6.29
C ALA A 69 12.60 7.31 7.41
N ARG A 70 11.47 6.69 7.05
CA ARG A 70 10.57 6.03 8.02
C ARG A 70 11.25 4.86 8.72
N ALA A 71 11.98 4.03 7.98
CA ALA A 71 12.71 2.91 8.56
C ALA A 71 13.79 3.39 9.55
N ALA A 72 14.50 4.47 9.20
CA ALA A 72 15.46 5.10 10.12
C ALA A 72 14.78 5.61 11.40
N ALA A 73 13.62 6.25 11.28
CA ALA A 73 12.85 6.70 12.45
C ALA A 73 12.38 5.53 13.32
N LEU A 74 11.93 4.42 12.72
CA LEU A 74 11.51 3.22 13.45
C LEU A 74 12.65 2.48 14.14
N ARG A 75 13.88 2.62 13.65
CA ARG A 75 15.09 2.04 14.28
C ARG A 75 15.60 2.86 15.46
N ARG A 76 15.10 4.08 15.67
CA ARG A 76 15.53 4.90 16.80
C ARG A 76 15.04 4.28 18.11
N PRO A 77 15.87 4.28 19.17
CA PRO A 77 15.44 3.88 20.50
C PRO A 77 14.19 4.66 20.91
N VAL A 78 13.17 3.95 21.42
CA VAL A 78 11.93 4.56 21.93
C VAL A 78 12.19 5.27 23.27
N ILE A 79 13.19 4.80 24.02
CA ILE A 79 13.65 5.39 25.27
C ILE A 79 15.02 5.99 25.00
N ASP A 80 15.14 7.30 25.19
CA ASP A 80 16.42 8.00 25.12
C ASP A 80 17.34 7.60 26.28
N ASP A 81 18.63 7.86 26.13
CA ASP A 81 19.62 7.36 27.07
C ASP A 81 19.43 7.93 28.48
N ALA A 82 19.02 9.20 28.61
CA ALA A 82 18.73 9.82 29.90
C ALA A 82 17.49 9.24 30.60
N ALA A 83 16.47 8.83 29.83
CA ALA A 83 15.31 8.12 30.35
C ALA A 83 15.66 6.67 30.73
N ARG A 84 16.61 6.04 30.04
CA ARG A 84 17.13 4.71 30.38
C ARG A 84 17.94 4.74 31.68
N GLU A 85 18.80 5.73 31.83
CA GLU A 85 19.65 5.92 33.02
C GLU A 85 18.80 6.12 34.27
N ARG A 86 17.78 6.99 34.21
CA ARG A 86 16.81 7.15 35.32
C ARG A 86 16.09 5.86 35.69
N MET A 87 15.73 5.05 34.69
CA MET A 87 15.04 3.78 34.94
C MET A 87 15.96 2.74 35.59
N GLN A 88 17.26 2.77 35.28
CA GLN A 88 18.27 1.90 35.91
C GLN A 88 18.51 2.33 37.36
N ASP A 89 18.69 3.62 37.61
CA ASP A 89 18.86 4.17 38.97
C ASP A 89 17.66 3.84 39.87
N ASP A 90 16.43 3.97 39.34
CA ASP A 90 15.20 3.62 40.07
C ASP A 90 15.13 2.11 40.40
N MET A 91 15.61 1.23 39.51
CA MET A 91 15.64 -0.22 39.76
C MET A 91 16.71 -0.60 40.78
N ASP A 92 17.92 -0.03 40.67
CA ASP A 92 19.04 -0.32 41.58
C ASP A 92 18.73 0.16 43.02
N GLY A 93 17.94 1.23 43.17
CA GLY A 93 17.48 1.72 44.47
C GLY A 93 16.38 0.88 45.13
N MET A 94 15.74 -0.03 44.39
CA MET A 94 14.64 -0.88 44.89
C MET A 94 15.14 -2.25 45.40
N ASP A 95 16.37 -2.63 45.06
CA ASP A 95 17.05 -3.85 45.50
C ASP A 95 17.98 -3.62 46.71
N GLY A 96 17.96 -2.41 47.31
CA GLY A 96 18.79 -1.96 48.43
C GLY A 96 18.08 -1.82 49.77
#